data_AF-A0A920FF15-F1
#
_entry.id   AF-A0A920FF15-F1
#
_cell.length_a   1.000
_cell.length_b   1.000
_cell.length_c   1.000
_cell.angle_alpha   90.00
_cell.angle_beta   90.00
_cell.angle_gamma   90.00
#
_symmetry.space_group_name_H-M   'P 1'
#
loop_
_entity.id
_entity.type
_entity.pdbx_description
1 polymer ?
#
loop_
_entity_poly.entity_id
_entity_poly.type
_entity_poly.pdbx_seq_one_letter_code
_entity_poly.pdbx_strand_id
1 'polypeptide(L)' 'MGYNLLPKKFTLNEMQKLYEAIFSKKIDNRNFRRKIINLEVLNKLDEKQEGVAHKPANYYQFNVDKYHSYIEKGFFKFEF' A
#
# COMPACT_ATOMS: atom_id res chain seq x y z
N MET A 1 -2.82 -2.96 -18.47
CA MET A 1 -2.57 -1.51 -18.24
C MET A 1 -3.00 -1.21 -16.81
N GLY A 2 -2.08 -0.98 -15.86
CA GLY A 2 -2.43 -0.85 -14.43
C GLY A 2 -1.25 -0.71 -13.45
N TYR A 3 -0.04 -1.08 -13.89
CA TYR A 3 1.20 -1.00 -13.07
C TYR A 3 1.71 0.43 -12.78
N ASN A 4 1.05 1.47 -13.30
CA ASN A 4 1.47 2.87 -13.15
C ASN A 4 0.60 3.69 -12.16
N LEU A 5 -0.33 3.06 -11.45
CA LEU A 5 -1.26 3.79 -10.58
C LEU A 5 -0.65 4.25 -9.24
N LEU A 6 0.44 3.60 -8.80
CA LEU A 6 1.20 4.02 -7.62
C LEU A 6 2.59 4.52 -8.02
N PRO A 7 3.07 5.63 -7.41
CA PRO A 7 4.45 6.07 -7.58
C PRO A 7 5.43 5.01 -7.05
N LYS A 8 6.70 5.08 -7.48
CA LYS A 8 7.74 4.11 -7.07
C LYS A 8 7.90 4.01 -5.54
N LYS A 9 7.62 5.09 -4.83
CA LYS A 9 7.53 5.15 -3.37
C LYS A 9 6.24 5.87 -2.98
N PHE A 10 5.56 5.37 -1.96
CA PHE A 10 4.29 5.91 -1.48
C PHE A 10 4.16 5.69 0.02
N THR A 11 3.28 6.45 0.65
CA THR A 11 2.86 6.23 2.02
C THR A 11 1.67 5.27 2.08
N LEU A 12 1.48 4.60 3.22
CA LEU A 12 0.30 3.74 3.42
C LEU A 12 -1.02 4.51 3.27
N ASN A 13 -1.01 5.82 3.53
CA ASN A 13 -2.19 6.67 3.41
C ASN A 13 -2.54 6.96 1.94
N GLU A 14 -1.54 7.19 1.09
CA GLU A 14 -1.73 7.33 -0.36
C GLU A 14 -2.21 6.02 -0.98
N MET A 15 -1.62 4.90 -0.56
CA MET A 15 -2.08 3.57 -0.97
C MET A 15 -3.54 3.35 -0.56
N GLN A 16 -3.92 3.63 0.70
CA GLN A 16 -5.31 3.54 1.14
C GLN A 16 -6.24 4.35 0.22
N LYS A 17 -5.94 5.64 0.00
CA LYS A 17 -6.76 6.53 -0.83
C LYS A 17 -6.94 5.99 -2.25
N LEU A 18 -5.89 5.45 -2.85
CA LEU A 18 -5.99 4.84 -4.18
C LEU A 18 -6.94 3.65 -4.15
N TYR A 19 -6.82 2.77 -3.16
CA TYR A 19 -7.71 1.62 -3.02
C TYR A 19 -9.15 2.06 -2.78
N GLU A 20 -9.37 3.06 -1.92
CA GLU A 20 -10.71 3.64 -1.71
C GLU A 20 -11.31 4.20 -3.00
N ALA A 21 -10.49 4.85 -3.83
CA ALA A 21 -10.90 5.36 -5.13
C ALA A 21 -11.23 4.25 -6.14
N ILE A 22 -10.40 3.19 -6.21
CA ILE A 22 -10.61 2.03 -7.09
C ILE A 22 -11.88 1.26 -6.70
N PHE A 23 -12.07 1.00 -5.41
CA PHE A 23 -13.18 0.21 -4.89
C PHE A 23 -14.43 1.05 -4.58
N SER A 24 -14.35 2.38 -4.73
CA SER A 24 -15.41 3.33 -4.37
C SER A 24 -16.00 3.10 -2.97
N LYS A 25 -15.16 2.67 -2.03
CA LYS A 25 -15.54 2.28 -0.67
C LYS A 25 -14.56 2.89 0.32
N LYS A 26 -15.08 3.34 1.48
CA LYS A 26 -14.22 3.73 2.60
C LYS A 26 -13.57 2.52 3.22
N ILE A 27 -12.26 2.57 3.38
CA ILE A 27 -11.47 1.50 3.96
C ILE A 27 -11.09 1.91 5.38
N ASP A 28 -11.29 1.01 6.33
CA ASP A 28 -10.81 1.24 7.69
C ASP A 28 -9.26 1.21 7.72
N ASN A 29 -8.66 2.33 8.11
CA ASN A 29 -7.20 2.52 8.07
C ASN A 29 -6.46 1.52 8.97
N ARG A 30 -7.04 1.15 10.12
CA ARG A 30 -6.40 0.21 11.05
C ARG A 30 -6.35 -1.19 10.44
N ASN A 31 -7.46 -1.66 9.89
CA ASN A 31 -7.55 -2.95 9.22
C ASN A 31 -6.70 -3.00 7.96
N PHE A 32 -6.69 -1.93 7.17
CA PHE A 32 -5.86 -1.81 5.96
C PHE A 32 -4.37 -1.95 6.30
N ARG A 33 -3.88 -1.13 7.23
CA ARG A 33 -2.47 -1.17 7.64
C ARG A 33 -2.09 -2.55 8.17
N ARG A 34 -2.91 -3.14 9.03
CA ARG A 34 -2.65 -4.48 9.58
C ARG A 34 -2.58 -5.53 8.48
N LYS A 35 -3.55 -5.55 7.56
CA LYS A 35 -3.57 -6.48 6.43
C LYS A 35 -2.36 -6.30 5.54
N ILE A 36 -2.09 -5.09 5.05
CA ILE A 36 -1.02 -4.86 4.07
C ILE A 36 0.38 -5.11 4.61
N ILE A 37 0.61 -4.82 5.90
CA ILE A 37 1.87 -5.16 6.57
C ILE A 37 2.01 -6.67 6.71
N ASN A 38 0.94 -7.37 7.10
CA ASN A 38 0.94 -8.84 7.23
C ASN A 38 1.10 -9.56 5.88
N LEU A 39 0.78 -8.92 4.75
CA LEU A 39 1.03 -9.50 3.43
C LEU A 39 2.54 -9.56 3.10
N GLU A 40 3.37 -8.81 3.83
CA GLU A 40 4.81 -8.70 3.60
C GLU A 40 5.21 -8.31 2.16
N VAL A 41 4.27 -7.73 1.39
CA VAL A 41 4.47 -7.28 0.00
C VAL A 41 5.05 -5.86 -0.09
N LEU A 42 5.29 -5.21 1.06
CA LEU A 42 5.82 -3.85 1.14
C LEU A 42 7.18 -3.84 1.85
N ASN A 43 8.14 -3.18 1.23
CA ASN A 43 9.41 -2.83 1.84
C ASN A 43 9.26 -1.42 2.45
N LYS A 44 9.49 -1.30 3.76
CA LYS A 44 9.57 0.00 4.43
C LYS A 44 10.90 0.66 4.06
N LEU A 45 10.85 1.93 3.66
CA LEU A 45 12.04 2.73 3.39
C LEU A 45 12.46 3.51 4.64
N ASP A 46 13.74 3.85 4.73
CA ASP A 46 14.27 4.73 5.78
C ASP A 46 13.86 6.19 5.58
N GLU A 47 13.39 6.52 4.37
CA GLU A 47 12.83 7.81 4.02
C GLU A 47 11.46 8.05 4.67
N LYS A 48 11.24 9.28 5.12
CA LYS A 48 9.96 9.77 5.61
C LYS A 48 9.48 10.94 4.76
N GLN A 49 8.19 11.25 4.84
CA GLN A 49 7.65 12.47 4.24
C GLN A 49 8.36 13.70 4.78
N GLU A 50 8.68 14.64 3.89
CA GLU A 50 9.29 15.91 4.23
C GLU A 50 8.25 17.04 4.03
N GLY A 51 8.40 18.15 4.77
CA GLY A 51 7.56 19.34 4.57
C GLY A 51 6.09 19.19 5.01
N VAL A 52 5.75 18.17 5.80
CA VAL A 52 4.37 17.98 6.30
C VAL A 52 4.18 18.56 7.70
N ALA A 53 3.07 19.24 7.92
CA ALA A 53 2.72 19.85 9.22
C ALA A 53 2.30 18.83 10.30
N HIS A 54 2.10 17.57 9.91
CA HIS A 54 1.73 16.46 10.80
C HIS A 54 2.88 15.46 10.93
N LYS A 55 2.70 14.44 11.79
CA LYS A 55 3.70 13.38 11.98
C LYS A 55 4.09 12.76 10.63
N PRO A 56 5.37 12.83 10.22
CA PRO A 56 5.82 12.28 8.95
C PRO A 56 5.54 10.77 8.84
N ALA A 57 4.92 10.34 7.74
CA ALA A 57 4.80 8.92 7.44
C ALA A 57 6.10 8.39 6.83
N ASN A 58 6.40 7.11 7.04
CA ASN A 58 7.47 6.44 6.30
C ASN A 58 7.00 6.17 4.87
N TYR A 59 7.93 6.24 3.93
CA TYR A 59 7.70 5.73 2.59
C TYR A 59 7.82 4.21 2.54
N TYR A 60 7.10 3.63 1.60
CA TYR A 60 7.08 2.21 1.29
C TYR A 60 7.21 2.03 -0.21
N GLN A 61 7.71 0.86 -0.59
CA GLN A 61 7.78 0.41 -1.97
C GLN A 61 7.25 -1.02 -2.06
N PHE A 62 6.61 -1.37 -3.18
CA PHE A 62 6.25 -2.77 -3.41
C PHE A 62 7.48 -3.63 -3.60
N ASN A 63 7.49 -4.76 -2.92
CA ASN A 63 8.34 -5.87 -3.28
C ASN A 63 7.66 -6.62 -4.45
N VAL A 64 8.08 -6.31 -5.67
CA VAL A 64 7.43 -6.82 -6.91
C VAL A 64 7.42 -8.35 -6.93
N ASP A 65 8.50 -9.00 -6.50
CA ASP A 65 8.60 -10.46 -6.48
C ASP A 65 7.59 -11.09 -5.53
N LYS A 66 7.50 -10.56 -4.29
CA LYS A 66 6.51 -11.02 -3.31
C LYS A 66 5.09 -10.70 -3.77
N TYR A 67 4.87 -9.53 -4.35
CA TYR A 67 3.57 -9.10 -4.84
C TYR A 67 3.08 -10.01 -5.98
N HIS A 68 3.94 -10.29 -6.98
CA HIS A 68 3.63 -11.22 -8.06
C HIS A 68 3.36 -12.62 -7.52
N SER A 69 4.19 -13.14 -6.62
CA SER A 69 3.94 -14.46 -6.02
C SER A 69 2.61 -14.51 -5.27
N TYR A 70 2.23 -13.43 -4.60
CA TYR A 70 0.97 -13.34 -3.85
C TYR A 70 -0.26 -13.30 -4.77
N ILE A 71 -0.15 -12.60 -5.91
CA ILE A 71 -1.14 -12.58 -6.99
C ILE A 71 -1.28 -13.97 -7.62
N GLU A 72 -0.15 -14.58 -8.03
CA GLU A 72 -0.12 -15.86 -8.74
C GLU A 72 -0.65 -17.02 -7.90
N LYS A 73 -0.40 -17.00 -6.60
CA LYS A 73 -0.93 -18.00 -5.66
C LYS A 73 -2.44 -17.87 -5.41
N GLY A 74 -3.13 -16.92 -6.04
CA GLY A 74 -4.58 -16.73 -5.89
C GLY A 74 -5.01 -16.20 -4.52
N PHE A 75 -4.06 -15.76 -3.68
CA PHE A 75 -4.34 -15.20 -2.36
C PHE A 75 -4.80 -13.74 -2.42
N PHE A 76 -4.90 -13.15 -3.61
CA PHE A 76 -5.32 -11.77 -3.81
C PHE A 76 -6.84 -11.58 -3.64
N LYS A 77 -7.38 -11.91 -2.46
CA LYS A 77 -8.70 -11.46 -2.02
C LYS A 77 -8.56 -10.15 -1.27
N PHE A 78 -8.70 -9.05 -1.98
CA PHE A 78 -8.89 -7.72 -1.38
C PHE A 78 -10.32 -7.58 -0.85
N GLU A 79 -10.66 -8.38 0.16
CA GLU A 79 -11.87 -8.12 0.96
C GLU A 79 -11.51 -7.08 2.02
N PHE A 80 -11.50 -5.78 1.66
CA PHE A 80 -11.44 -4.67 2.62
C PHE A 80 -12.82 -4.20 3.03
#